data_AF-A0A972GDW0-F1
#
_entry.id   AF-A0A972GDW0-F1
#
_cell.length_a   1.000
_cell.length_b   1.000
_cell.length_c   1.000
_cell.angle_alpha   90.00
_cell.angle_beta   90.00
_cell.angle_gamma   90.00
#
_symmetry.space_group_name_H-M   'P 1'
#
loop_
_entity.id
_entity.type
_entity.pdbx_description
1 polymer ?
#
loop_
_entity_poly.entity_id
_entity_poly.type
_entity_poly.pdbx_seq_one_letter_code
_entity_poly.pdbx_strand_id
1 'polypeptide(L)'
;MHLSYGLAFCIVVIGYVFALSSFAKLKDLSTYIKSVSNFRLLPPALVLISAIFFLLCEMLTAILLVFWPMAAFALAATMLTLFSIALASVLIRRIDTTCNCFGASNNTISGADLVRNAGLFICACAGLYLTIGTYSLGQISLLEWIIIGVFGSVVVMLWTQLGEIWRLLAITLQPN
;
A
#
# COMPACT_ATOMS: atom_id res chain seq x y z
N MET A 1 -13.06 -11.96 21.15
CA MET A 1 -12.58 -10.59 21.41
C MET A 1 -11.26 -10.28 20.70
N HIS A 2 -10.16 -10.98 20.92
CA HIS A 2 -8.87 -10.57 20.31
C HIS A 2 -8.84 -10.53 18.76
N LEU A 3 -9.57 -11.42 18.08
CA LEU A 3 -9.56 -11.50 16.62
C LEU A 3 -10.35 -10.38 15.93
N SER A 4 -11.35 -9.79 16.60
CA SER A 4 -12.08 -8.63 16.05
C SER A 4 -11.21 -7.37 16.01
N TYR A 5 -10.34 -7.17 17.01
CA TYR A 5 -9.35 -6.08 16.97
C TYR A 5 -8.33 -6.27 15.85
N GLY A 6 -7.90 -7.51 15.59
CA GLY A 6 -7.02 -7.83 14.46
C GLY A 6 -7.66 -7.47 13.12
N LEU A 7 -8.93 -7.82 12.92
CA LEU A 7 -9.66 -7.48 11.69
C LEU A 7 -9.80 -5.96 11.53
N ALA A 8 -10.22 -5.26 12.60
CA ALA A 8 -10.35 -3.81 12.59
C ALA A 8 -9.01 -3.11 12.29
N PHE A 9 -7.91 -3.61 12.85
CA PHE A 9 -6.57 -3.12 12.55
C PHE A 9 -6.21 -3.31 11.08
N CYS A 10 -6.44 -4.48 10.50
CA CYS A 10 -6.19 -4.73 9.07
C CYS A 10 -7.04 -3.81 8.18
N ILE A 11 -8.30 -3.57 8.54
CA ILE A 11 -9.19 -2.63 7.83
C ILE A 11 -8.59 -1.22 7.87
N VAL A 12 -8.20 -0.74 9.04
CA VAL A 12 -7.59 0.59 9.19
C VAL A 12 -6.32 0.71 8.36
N VAL A 13 -5.38 -0.24 8.49
CA VAL A 13 -4.09 -0.19 7.78
C VAL A 13 -4.26 -0.21 6.27
N ILE A 14 -5.01 -1.18 5.72
CA ILE A 14 -5.22 -1.28 4.27
C ILE A 14 -6.03 -0.08 3.76
N GLY A 15 -7.05 0.35 4.49
CA GLY A 15 -7.87 1.51 4.15
C GLY A 15 -7.03 2.79 4.04
N TYR A 16 -6.22 3.09 5.06
CA TYR A 16 -5.34 4.27 5.05
C TYR A 16 -4.34 4.23 3.90
N VAL A 17 -3.68 3.09 3.68
CA VAL A 17 -2.65 2.96 2.63
C VAL A 17 -3.22 3.21 1.24
N PHE A 18 -4.36 2.57 0.92
CA PHE A 18 -5.00 2.72 -0.39
C PHE A 18 -5.63 4.11 -0.57
N ALA A 19 -6.19 4.70 0.48
CA ALA A 19 -6.69 6.08 0.45
C ALA A 19 -5.56 7.10 0.23
N LEU A 20 -4.45 6.97 0.96
CA LEU A 20 -3.29 7.86 0.81
C LEU A 20 -2.62 7.72 -0.56
N SER A 21 -2.45 6.48 -1.05
CA SER A 21 -1.90 6.21 -2.38
C SER A 21 -2.75 6.83 -3.49
N SER A 22 -4.06 6.56 -3.49
CA SER A 22 -4.97 7.10 -4.50
C SER A 22 -5.05 8.62 -4.46
N PHE A 23 -5.10 9.22 -3.27
CA PHE A 23 -5.08 10.68 -3.11
C PHE A 23 -3.78 11.31 -3.63
N ALA A 24 -2.62 10.72 -3.33
CA ALA A 24 -1.33 11.21 -3.82
C ALA A 24 -1.24 11.16 -5.35
N LYS A 25 -1.76 10.08 -5.96
CA LYS A 25 -1.80 9.92 -7.42
C LYS A 25 -2.79 10.87 -8.10
N LEU A 26 -3.92 11.16 -7.47
CA LEU A 26 -4.87 12.16 -7.97
C LEU A 26 -4.27 13.57 -7.95
N LYS A 27 -3.50 13.90 -6.92
CA LYS A 27 -2.84 15.20 -6.77
C LYS A 27 -1.83 15.46 -7.89
N ASP A 28 -1.09 14.44 -8.32
CA ASP A 28 -0.14 14.55 -9.45
C ASP A 28 -0.22 13.34 -10.39
N LEU A 29 -1.33 13.30 -11.13
CA LEU A 29 -1.62 12.22 -12.07
C LEU A 29 -0.59 12.14 -13.21
N SER A 30 -0.07 13.29 -13.66
CA SER A 30 0.93 13.37 -14.73
C SER A 30 2.23 12.67 -14.32
N THR A 31 2.73 12.95 -13.11
CA THR A 31 3.93 12.29 -12.58
C THR A 31 3.69 10.80 -12.35
N TYR A 32 2.51 10.40 -11.88
CA TYR A 32 2.17 8.98 -11.74
C TYR A 32 2.19 8.25 -13.10
N ILE A 33 1.53 8.79 -14.13
CA ILE A 33 1.52 8.19 -15.49
C ILE A 33 2.95 8.06 -16.04
N LYS A 34 3.78 9.10 -15.87
CA LYS A 34 5.21 9.05 -16.27
C LYS A 34 5.95 7.94 -15.53
N SER A 35 5.68 7.75 -14.25
CA SER A 35 6.29 6.68 -13.44
C SER A 35 5.92 5.30 -13.96
N VAL A 36 4.64 5.07 -14.29
CA VAL A 36 4.17 3.81 -14.89
C VAL A 36 4.84 3.56 -16.24
N SER A 37 5.04 4.60 -17.06
CA SER A 37 5.80 4.51 -18.31
C SER A 37 7.26 4.10 -18.07
N ASN A 38 7.90 4.71 -17.07
CA ASN A 38 9.31 4.48 -16.74
C ASN A 38 9.61 3.06 -16.27
N PHE A 39 8.60 2.34 -15.78
CA PHE A 39 8.74 0.93 -15.43
C PHE A 39 9.05 0.06 -16.67
N ARG A 40 8.70 0.52 -17.88
CA ARG A 40 8.92 -0.20 -19.15
C ARG A 40 8.35 -1.63 -19.13
N LEU A 41 7.21 -1.81 -18.45
CA LEU A 41 6.45 -3.08 -18.41
C LEU A 41 5.38 -3.14 -19.52
N LEU A 42 4.86 -1.98 -19.94
CA LEU A 42 3.70 -1.87 -20.81
C LEU A 42 4.07 -1.06 -22.07
N PRO A 43 3.43 -1.34 -23.23
CA PRO A 43 3.56 -0.49 -24.40
C PRO A 43 2.93 0.88 -24.15
N PRO A 44 3.38 1.96 -24.82
CA PRO A 44 2.93 3.33 -24.58
C PRO A 44 1.40 3.51 -24.60
N ALA A 45 0.71 2.80 -25.50
CA ALA A 45 -0.74 2.86 -25.63
C ALA A 45 -1.50 2.34 -24.39
N LEU A 46 -0.91 1.40 -23.64
CA LEU A 46 -1.53 0.80 -22.44
C LEU A 46 -1.13 1.51 -21.14
N VAL A 47 -0.14 2.41 -21.15
CA VAL A 47 0.34 3.10 -19.94
C VAL A 47 -0.78 3.90 -19.28
N LEU A 48 -1.47 4.74 -20.04
CA LEU A 48 -2.56 5.57 -19.52
C LEU A 48 -3.71 4.71 -18.98
N ILE A 49 -4.16 3.73 -19.77
CA ILE A 49 -5.27 2.84 -19.41
C ILE A 49 -4.93 2.10 -18.11
N SER A 50 -3.72 1.54 -18.02
CA SER A 50 -3.28 0.81 -16.83
C SER A 50 -3.16 1.73 -15.62
N ALA A 51 -2.58 2.92 -15.76
CA ALA A 51 -2.46 3.88 -14.68
C ALA A 51 -3.83 4.26 -14.11
N ILE A 52 -4.79 4.61 -14.96
CA ILE A 52 -6.15 4.93 -14.53
C ILE A 52 -6.84 3.71 -13.92
N PHE A 53 -6.69 2.53 -14.52
CA PHE A 53 -7.26 1.30 -13.97
C PHE A 53 -6.76 1.00 -12.56
N PHE A 54 -5.45 1.06 -12.31
CA PHE A 54 -4.88 0.86 -10.97
C PHE A 54 -5.37 1.91 -9.99
N LEU A 55 -5.46 3.18 -10.39
CA LEU A 55 -5.99 4.25 -9.54
C LEU A 55 -7.45 3.98 -9.15
N LEU A 56 -8.29 3.57 -10.09
CA LEU A 56 -9.69 3.22 -9.83
C LEU A 56 -9.81 2.00 -8.91
N CYS A 57 -8.98 0.96 -9.12
CA CYS A 57 -8.92 -0.19 -8.22
C CYS A 57 -8.52 0.21 -6.80
N GLU A 58 -7.61 1.19 -6.64
CA GLU A 58 -7.22 1.66 -5.32
C GLU A 58 -8.35 2.37 -4.58
N MET A 59 -9.04 3.28 -5.29
CA MET A 59 -10.22 3.95 -4.74
C MET A 59 -11.33 2.97 -4.41
N LEU A 60 -11.60 2.02 -5.31
CA LEU A 60 -12.60 0.98 -5.12
C LEU A 60 -12.27 0.12 -3.91
N THR A 61 -10.99 -0.24 -3.71
CA THR A 61 -10.54 -1.00 -2.54
C THR A 61 -10.88 -0.25 -1.24
N ALA A 62 -10.57 1.05 -1.16
CA ALA A 62 -10.86 1.86 0.02
C ALA A 62 -12.37 1.95 0.31
N ILE A 63 -13.20 2.09 -0.72
CA ILE A 63 -14.67 2.14 -0.59
C ILE A 63 -15.22 0.77 -0.16
N LEU A 64 -14.80 -0.31 -0.83
CA LEU A 64 -15.27 -1.66 -0.54
C LEU A 64 -14.91 -2.11 0.86
N LEU A 65 -13.82 -1.61 1.45
CA LEU A 65 -13.38 -2.02 2.78
C LEU A 65 -14.41 -1.69 3.87
N VAL A 66 -15.28 -0.69 3.63
CA VAL A 66 -16.36 -0.29 4.55
C VAL A 66 -17.56 -1.22 4.42
N PHE A 67 -17.93 -1.60 3.20
CA PHE A 67 -19.17 -2.33 2.92
C PHE A 67 -18.96 -3.84 2.79
N TRP A 68 -17.92 -4.24 2.05
CA TRP A 68 -17.58 -5.63 1.73
C TRP A 68 -16.08 -5.90 1.98
N PRO A 69 -15.66 -6.00 3.26
CA PRO A 69 -14.25 -6.15 3.64
C PRO A 69 -13.54 -7.32 2.96
N MET A 70 -14.23 -8.47 2.81
CA MET A 70 -13.67 -9.65 2.16
C MET A 70 -13.28 -9.37 0.70
N ALA A 71 -14.16 -8.73 -0.07
CA ALA A 71 -13.89 -8.37 -1.46
C ALA A 71 -12.76 -7.34 -1.56
N ALA A 72 -12.74 -6.37 -0.64
CA ALA A 72 -11.70 -5.35 -0.57
C ALA A 72 -10.32 -5.95 -0.26
N PHE A 73 -10.22 -6.86 0.71
CA PHE A 73 -8.94 -7.53 1.03
C PHE A 73 -8.45 -8.42 -0.11
N ALA A 74 -9.35 -9.12 -0.81
CA ALA A 74 -8.99 -9.91 -1.99
C ALA A 74 -8.47 -9.01 -3.13
N LEU A 75 -9.13 -7.88 -3.39
CA LEU A 75 -8.69 -6.90 -4.38
C LEU A 75 -7.34 -6.27 -3.97
N ALA A 76 -7.19 -5.90 -2.70
CA ALA A 76 -5.95 -5.35 -2.16
C ALA A 76 -4.78 -6.33 -2.33
N ALA A 77 -4.96 -7.60 -1.93
CA ALA A 77 -3.94 -8.64 -2.07
C ALA A 77 -3.55 -8.86 -3.54
N THR A 78 -4.52 -8.83 -4.45
CA THR A 78 -4.29 -8.93 -5.91
C THR A 78 -3.46 -7.75 -6.41
N MET A 79 -3.85 -6.52 -6.08
CA MET A 79 -3.13 -5.30 -6.48
C MET A 79 -1.71 -5.28 -5.91
N LEU A 80 -1.54 -5.63 -4.63
CA LEU A 80 -0.23 -5.71 -3.98
C LEU A 80 0.65 -6.78 -4.63
N THR A 81 0.09 -7.91 -5.06
CA THR A 81 0.84 -8.94 -5.80
C THR A 81 1.32 -8.43 -7.14
N LEU A 82 0.44 -7.82 -7.93
CA LEU A 82 0.81 -7.21 -9.22
C LEU A 82 1.89 -6.13 -9.04
N PHE A 83 1.77 -5.33 -8.00
CA PHE A 83 2.74 -4.29 -7.69
C PHE A 83 4.09 -4.88 -7.26
N SER A 84 4.11 -5.94 -6.44
CA SER A 84 5.34 -6.69 -6.11
C SER A 84 6.05 -7.20 -7.36
N ILE A 85 5.31 -7.76 -8.32
CA ILE A 85 5.87 -8.26 -9.58
C ILE A 85 6.48 -7.10 -10.39
N ALA A 86 5.79 -5.96 -10.46
CA ALA A 86 6.30 -4.78 -11.15
C ALA A 86 7.59 -4.23 -10.50
N LEU A 87 7.63 -4.12 -9.17
CA LEU A 87 8.82 -3.70 -8.43
C LEU A 87 9.98 -4.68 -8.62
N ALA A 88 9.72 -5.99 -8.51
CA ALA A 88 10.73 -7.02 -8.72
C ALA A 88 11.31 -6.96 -10.14
N SER A 89 10.47 -6.74 -11.16
CA SER A 89 10.91 -6.57 -12.55
C SER A 89 11.85 -5.37 -12.72
N VAL A 90 11.51 -4.22 -12.12
CA VAL A 90 12.38 -3.02 -12.12
C VAL A 90 13.73 -3.30 -11.46
N LEU A 91 13.73 -3.97 -10.30
CA LEU A 91 14.95 -4.31 -9.57
C LEU A 91 15.84 -5.29 -10.33
N ILE A 92 15.27 -6.35 -10.90
CA ILE A 92 16.01 -7.36 -11.69
C ILE A 92 16.61 -6.72 -12.95
N ARG A 93 15.85 -5.83 -13.61
CA ARG A 93 16.29 -5.13 -14.82
C ARG A 93 17.18 -3.91 -14.53
N ARG A 94 17.41 -3.59 -13.25
CA ARG A 94 18.18 -2.42 -12.77
C ARG A 94 17.73 -1.11 -13.43
N ILE A 95 16.42 -0.95 -13.58
CA ILE A 95 15.86 0.29 -14.15
C ILE A 95 15.92 1.37 -13.07
N ASP A 96 16.62 2.47 -13.37
CA ASP A 96 16.69 3.62 -12.49
C ASP A 96 15.42 4.46 -12.61
N THR A 97 14.46 4.20 -11.72
CA THR A 97 13.19 4.91 -11.65
C THR A 97 12.75 5.04 -10.20
N THR A 98 11.90 6.03 -9.93
CA THR A 98 11.33 6.28 -8.61
C THR A 98 9.95 5.66 -8.47
N CYS A 99 9.58 5.29 -7.24
CA CYS A 99 8.22 4.85 -6.90
C CYS A 99 7.42 6.04 -6.38
N ASN A 100 6.49 6.54 -7.20
CA ASN A 100 5.61 7.67 -6.84
C ASN A 100 4.26 7.23 -6.25
N CYS A 101 4.19 6.04 -5.63
CA CYS A 101 2.93 5.51 -5.11
C CYS A 101 2.39 6.29 -3.90
N PHE A 102 3.23 6.94 -3.11
CA PHE A 102 2.83 7.75 -1.96
C PHE A 102 3.11 9.24 -2.15
N GLY A 103 3.21 9.69 -3.40
CA GLY A 103 3.58 11.06 -3.77
C GLY A 103 4.94 11.14 -4.44
N ALA A 104 5.39 12.36 -4.72
CA ALA A 104 6.67 12.60 -5.37
C ALA A 104 7.83 12.11 -4.49
N SER A 105 8.56 11.11 -4.99
CA SER A 105 9.77 10.59 -4.39
C SER A 105 10.94 10.78 -5.35
N ASN A 106 12.04 11.33 -4.84
CA ASN A 106 13.33 11.37 -5.54
C ASN A 106 14.14 10.09 -5.34
N ASN A 107 13.63 9.14 -4.58
CA ASN A 107 14.36 7.91 -4.25
C ASN A 107 14.12 6.84 -5.30
N THR A 108 15.23 6.25 -5.75
CA THR A 108 15.24 5.12 -6.66
C THR A 108 14.66 3.88 -5.99
N ILE A 109 13.92 3.08 -6.76
CA ILE A 109 13.29 1.86 -6.24
C ILE A 109 14.35 0.93 -5.67
N SER A 110 14.08 0.44 -4.45
CA SER A 110 15.02 -0.40 -3.70
C SER A 110 14.33 -1.63 -3.11
N GLY A 111 15.11 -2.56 -2.56
CA GLY A 111 14.56 -3.72 -1.84
C GLY A 111 13.64 -3.33 -0.68
N ALA A 112 13.81 -2.14 -0.09
CA ALA A 112 12.92 -1.64 0.95
C ALA A 112 11.47 -1.44 0.45
N ASP A 113 11.28 -1.05 -0.81
CA ASP A 113 9.94 -0.93 -1.41
C ASP A 113 9.24 -2.29 -1.50
N LEU A 114 10.01 -3.35 -1.79
CA LEU A 114 9.50 -4.71 -1.86
C LEU A 114 9.13 -5.24 -0.47
N VAL A 115 9.97 -4.98 0.55
CA VAL A 115 9.66 -5.33 1.96
C VAL A 115 8.42 -4.61 2.46
N ARG A 116 8.31 -3.30 2.19
CA ARG A 116 7.12 -2.51 2.52
C ARG A 116 5.87 -3.12 1.89
N ASN A 117 5.93 -3.45 0.60
CA ASN A 117 4.80 -4.03 -0.12
C ASN A 117 4.45 -5.45 0.36
N ALA A 118 5.46 -6.26 0.71
CA ALA A 118 5.26 -7.59 1.28
C ALA A 118 4.55 -7.55 2.64
N GLY A 119 4.89 -6.60 3.52
CA GLY A 119 4.18 -6.44 4.79
C GLY A 119 2.72 -6.03 4.61
N LEU A 120 2.43 -5.15 3.64
CA LEU A 120 1.06 -4.80 3.29
C LEU A 120 0.30 -5.98 2.70
N PHE A 121 0.95 -6.80 1.88
CA PHE A 121 0.36 -8.02 1.32
C PHE A 121 0.00 -9.02 2.44
N ILE A 122 0.91 -9.25 3.39
CA ILE A 122 0.64 -10.09 4.56
C ILE A 122 -0.54 -9.53 5.37
N CYS A 123 -0.60 -8.21 5.58
CA CYS A 123 -1.72 -7.57 6.27
C CYS A 123 -3.05 -7.77 5.52
N ALA A 124 -3.06 -7.69 4.19
CA ALA A 124 -4.24 -7.95 3.38
C ALA A 124 -4.69 -9.41 3.46
N CYS A 125 -3.75 -10.36 3.39
CA CYS A 125 -4.05 -11.80 3.55
C CYS A 125 -4.56 -12.12 4.97
N ALA A 126 -3.98 -11.52 6.00
CA ALA A 126 -4.45 -11.66 7.37
C ALA A 126 -5.88 -11.11 7.53
N GLY A 127 -6.14 -9.91 6.99
CA GLY A 127 -7.48 -9.34 6.96
C GLY A 127 -8.49 -10.25 6.23
N LEU A 128 -8.12 -10.78 5.06
CA LEU A 128 -8.95 -11.72 4.31
C LEU A 128 -9.25 -12.98 5.12
N TYR A 129 -8.23 -13.60 5.72
CA TYR A 129 -8.40 -14.77 6.58
C TYR A 129 -9.33 -14.48 7.75
N LEU A 130 -9.15 -13.33 8.41
CA LEU A 130 -10.00 -12.92 9.52
C LEU A 130 -11.44 -12.63 9.07
N THR A 131 -11.70 -12.14 7.85
CA THR A 131 -13.07 -11.96 7.36
C THR A 131 -13.82 -13.28 7.13
N ILE A 132 -13.11 -14.40 6.94
CA ILE A 132 -13.73 -15.73 6.81
C ILE A 132 -14.22 -16.21 8.19
N GLY A 133 -13.49 -15.89 9.25
CA GLY A 133 -14.00 -16.03 10.61
C GLY A 133 -15.14 -15.04 10.80
N THR A 134 -16.32 -15.50 11.21
CA THR A 134 -17.52 -14.67 11.41
C THR A 134 -17.40 -13.76 12.64
N TYR A 135 -16.37 -12.91 12.67
CA TYR A 135 -16.13 -11.96 13.75
C TYR A 135 -17.03 -10.73 13.57
N SER A 136 -17.82 -10.43 14.60
CA SER A 136 -18.66 -9.23 14.61
C SER A 136 -17.84 -8.00 14.98
N LEU A 137 -17.72 -7.05 14.04
CA LEU A 137 -17.16 -5.72 14.29
C LEU A 137 -18.06 -4.87 15.21
N GLY A 138 -19.34 -5.24 15.37
CA GLY A 138 -20.31 -4.53 16.20
C GLY A 138 -20.05 -4.61 17.71
N GLN A 139 -19.09 -5.44 18.14
CA GLN A 139 -18.64 -5.48 19.54
C GLN A 139 -17.62 -4.40 19.88
N ILE A 140 -17.04 -3.72 18.89
CA ILE A 140 -16.00 -2.70 19.09
C ILE A 140 -16.66 -1.35 19.36
N SER A 141 -16.35 -0.76 20.51
CA SER A 141 -16.81 0.56 20.90
C SER A 141 -16.18 1.68 20.05
N LEU A 142 -16.80 2.87 20.04
CA LEU A 142 -16.26 4.03 19.32
C LEU A 142 -14.85 4.41 19.78
N LEU A 143 -14.59 4.34 21.09
CA LEU A 143 -13.27 4.65 21.65
C LEU A 143 -12.20 3.68 21.14
N GLU A 144 -12.52 2.38 21.06
CA GLU A 144 -11.59 1.38 20.52
C GLU A 144 -11.32 1.61 19.02
N TRP A 145 -12.34 1.97 18.24
CA TRP A 145 -12.13 2.37 16.84
C TRP A 145 -11.20 3.57 16.71
N ILE A 146 -11.34 4.57 17.57
CA ILE A 146 -10.44 5.73 17.59
C ILE A 146 -9.01 5.31 17.93
N ILE A 147 -8.83 4.48 18.96
CA ILE A 147 -7.51 3.99 19.38
C ILE A 147 -6.85 3.19 18.25
N ILE A 148 -7.58 2.25 17.63
CA ILE A 148 -7.09 1.43 16.51
C ILE A 148 -6.79 2.32 15.30
N GLY A 149 -7.63 3.32 15.04
CA GLY A 149 -7.45 4.30 13.97
C GLY A 149 -6.16 5.09 14.13
N VAL A 150 -5.95 5.70 15.31
CA VAL A 150 -4.75 6.47 15.62
C VAL A 150 -3.51 5.57 15.55
N PHE A 151 -3.55 4.42 16.23
CA PHE A 151 -2.43 3.48 16.23
C PHE A 151 -2.09 2.99 14.82
N GLY A 152 -3.11 2.58 14.05
CA GLY A 152 -2.95 2.15 12.67
C GLY A 152 -2.39 3.25 11.77
N SER A 153 -2.84 4.50 11.94
CA SER A 153 -2.32 5.63 11.16
C SER A 153 -0.83 5.88 11.42
N VAL A 154 -0.39 5.81 12.69
CA VAL A 154 1.02 5.94 13.08
C VAL A 154 1.84 4.79 12.49
N VAL A 155 1.33 3.56 12.59
CA VAL A 155 1.97 2.38 11.99
C VAL A 155 2.12 2.55 10.48
N VAL A 156 1.07 3.01 9.78
CA VAL A 156 1.12 3.25 8.33
C VAL A 156 2.14 4.34 7.98
N MET A 157 2.17 5.45 8.72
CA MET A 157 3.16 6.51 8.48
C MET A 157 4.59 5.99 8.67
N LEU A 158 4.86 5.29 9.77
CA LEU A 158 6.18 4.72 10.04
C LEU A 158 6.56 3.66 9.00
N TRP A 159 5.63 2.79 8.62
CA TRP A 159 5.85 1.74 7.63
C TRP A 159 6.11 2.30 6.24
N THR A 160 5.41 3.36 5.85
CA THR A 160 5.59 4.01 4.54
C THR A 160 6.89 4.80 4.45
N GLN A 161 7.35 5.39 5.56
CA GLN A 161 8.62 6.12 5.70
C GLN A 161 9.83 5.22 6.01
N LEU A 162 9.64 3.91 6.14
CA LEU A 162 10.68 2.96 6.55
C LEU A 162 11.95 3.06 5.68
N GLY A 163 11.80 3.28 4.36
CA GLY A 163 12.94 3.43 3.44
C GLY A 163 13.81 4.69 3.72
N GLU A 164 13.21 5.79 4.15
CA GLU A 164 13.94 7.00 4.53
C GLU A 164 14.66 6.81 5.87
N ILE A 165 13.99 6.17 6.84
CA ILE A 165 14.56 5.86 8.15
C ILE A 165 15.80 4.97 8.02
N TRP A 166 15.72 3.90 7.21
CA TRP A 166 16.87 3.03 6.97
C TRP A 166 18.04 3.76 6.31
N ARG A 167 17.79 4.69 5.39
CA ARG A 167 18.85 5.51 4.79
C ARG A 167 19.51 6.44 5.79
N LEU A 168 18.72 7.13 6.63
CA LEU A 168 19.27 8.00 7.68
C LEU A 168 20.12 7.22 8.68
N LEU A 169 19.68 6.02 9.06
CA LEU A 169 20.47 5.11 9.88
C LEU A 169 21.74 4.64 9.16
N ALA A 170 21.66 4.28 7.88
CA ALA A 170 22.83 3.86 7.11
C ALA A 170 23.89 4.97 6.97
N ILE A 171 23.46 6.22 6.80
CA ILE A 171 24.36 7.39 6.72
C ILE A 171 25.04 7.63 8.08
N THR A 172 24.29 7.55 9.18
CA THR A 172 24.85 7.78 10.53
C THR A 172 25.76 6.64 11.01
N LEU A 173 25.60 5.43 10.48
CA LEU A 173 26.41 4.26 10.81
C LEU A 173 27.64 4.06 9.90
N GLN A 174 27.85 4.90 8.89
CA GLN A 174 29.10 4.86 8.12
C GLN A 174 30.23 5.46 8.97
N PRO A 175 31.25 4.67 9.38
CA PRO A 175 32.42 5.23 10.04
C PRO A 175 33.14 6.16 9.05
N ASN A 176 33.48 7.37 9.52
CA ASN A 176 34.34 8.32 8.80
C ASN A 176 35.66 7.69 8.36
#